data_AF-A0A852ZNR5-F1
#
_entry.id   AF-A0A852ZNR5-F1
#
_cell.length_a   1.000
_cell.length_b   1.000
_cell.length_c   1.000
_cell.angle_alpha   90.00
_cell.angle_beta   90.00
_cell.angle_gamma   90.00
#
_symmetry.space_group_name_H-M   'P 1'
#
loop_
_entity.id
_entity.type
_entity.pdbx_description
1 polymer ?
#
loop_
_entity_poly.entity_id
_entity_poly.type
_entity_poly.pdbx_seq_one_letter_code
_entity_poly.pdbx_strand_id
1 'polypeptide(L)'
;MLLLHGVVPAGREIDEQGELSDGEYQIVEDGDLAVLAREVAGEDELTEDDAVKYLDALVELVRGGPVLPLRFGTVAPDVDAVRSEVLAPAAEEFARALEATADLVELRLTFTLTDEAVARLFREDPELRAAAGRGGPGSEMSERIEVGQLVAQRLTEQRSQLVAAWVATMGELTEDTKSISSSEEGWEQVALLVRRERLDELDEAVRALTNEVDGLAELEYVGPLPLYSFDAIGMADASTTAQSQQSRWGW
;
A
#
# COMPACT_ATOMS: atom_id res chain seq x y z
N MET A 1 9.19 2.37 -25.45
CA MET A 1 8.82 1.15 -24.68
C MET A 1 7.49 1.41 -23.99
N LEU A 2 6.83 0.38 -23.47
CA LEU A 2 5.58 0.49 -22.74
C LEU A 2 5.82 0.19 -21.27
N LEU A 3 5.65 1.17 -20.39
CA LEU A 3 5.57 0.96 -18.94
C LEU A 3 4.19 0.38 -18.62
N LEU A 4 4.15 -0.78 -17.98
CA LEU A 4 2.93 -1.51 -17.67
C LEU A 4 2.49 -1.21 -16.24
N HIS A 5 1.23 -0.79 -16.07
CA HIS A 5 0.68 -0.36 -14.78
C HIS A 5 -0.01 -1.49 -14.03
N GLY A 6 -1.08 -2.03 -14.61
CA GLY A 6 -1.89 -3.04 -13.95
C GLY A 6 -2.72 -3.83 -14.94
N VAL A 7 -3.05 -5.06 -14.55
CA VAL A 7 -3.96 -5.94 -15.29
C VAL A 7 -5.39 -5.70 -14.83
N VAL A 8 -6.30 -5.61 -15.78
CA VAL A 8 -7.74 -5.38 -15.57
C VAL A 8 -8.54 -6.31 -16.49
N PRO A 9 -9.86 -6.49 -16.26
CA PRO A 9 -10.71 -7.17 -17.22
C PRO A 9 -10.75 -6.42 -18.56
N ALA A 10 -10.86 -7.14 -19.68
CA ALA A 10 -11.06 -6.55 -21.00
C ALA A 10 -12.35 -5.70 -21.06
N GLY A 11 -12.37 -4.69 -21.94
CA GLY A 11 -13.47 -3.73 -22.02
C GLY A 11 -13.49 -2.73 -20.86
N ARG A 12 -12.41 -2.62 -20.07
CA ARG A 12 -12.24 -1.56 -19.07
C ARG A 12 -12.30 -0.20 -19.77
N GLU A 13 -13.31 0.58 -19.43
CA GLU A 13 -13.37 1.99 -19.84
C GLU A 13 -12.41 2.82 -18.98
N ILE A 14 -11.73 3.76 -19.63
CA ILE A 14 -10.94 4.80 -18.96
C ILE A 14 -11.83 6.03 -18.82
N ASP A 15 -11.84 6.66 -17.64
CA ASP A 15 -12.53 7.93 -17.47
C ASP A 15 -11.87 9.01 -18.33
N GLU A 16 -12.60 9.50 -19.32
CA GLU A 16 -12.17 10.55 -20.25
C GLU A 16 -12.03 11.94 -19.56
N GLN A 17 -12.40 12.05 -18.29
CA GLN A 17 -12.26 13.27 -17.47
C GLN A 17 -11.29 13.10 -16.28
N GLY A 18 -10.77 11.89 -16.07
CA GLY A 18 -9.86 11.55 -14.97
C GLY A 18 -8.39 11.69 -15.35
N GLU A 19 -7.49 11.30 -14.44
CA GLU A 19 -6.03 11.40 -14.61
C GLU A 19 -5.49 10.65 -15.86
N LEU A 20 -6.29 9.73 -16.39
CA LEU A 20 -5.96 8.93 -17.57
C LEU A 20 -6.43 9.59 -18.90
N SER A 21 -7.04 10.78 -18.85
CA SER A 21 -7.69 11.42 -20.00
C SER A 21 -6.75 11.98 -21.07
N ASP A 22 -5.50 12.24 -20.71
CA ASP A 22 -4.58 13.04 -21.56
C ASP A 22 -3.99 12.25 -22.74
N GLY A 23 -4.47 11.03 -23.00
CA GLY A 23 -4.06 10.22 -24.15
C GLY A 23 -2.64 9.65 -24.05
N GLU A 24 -1.98 9.82 -22.90
CA GLU A 24 -0.68 9.20 -22.61
C GLU A 24 -0.80 7.68 -22.35
N TYR A 25 -1.99 7.22 -21.98
CA TYR A 25 -2.26 5.84 -21.62
C TYR A 25 -2.96 5.09 -22.75
N GLN A 26 -2.65 3.80 -22.87
CA GLN A 26 -3.31 2.87 -23.78
C GLN A 26 -3.66 1.59 -23.05
N ILE A 27 -4.77 0.98 -23.45
CA ILE A 27 -5.15 -0.36 -23.01
C ILE A 27 -4.74 -1.37 -24.08
N VAL A 28 -3.95 -2.35 -23.67
CA VAL A 28 -3.58 -3.50 -24.49
C VAL A 28 -4.40 -4.70 -24.05
N GLU A 29 -5.33 -5.13 -24.90
CA GLU A 29 -6.19 -6.29 -24.64
C GLU A 29 -5.64 -7.59 -25.24
N ASP A 30 -5.85 -8.70 -24.53
CA ASP A 30 -5.69 -10.08 -25.00
C ASP A 30 -6.74 -10.98 -24.35
N GLY A 31 -7.67 -11.51 -25.15
CA GLY A 31 -8.81 -12.29 -24.64
C GLY A 31 -9.69 -11.48 -23.69
N ASP A 32 -9.91 -12.00 -22.48
CA ASP A 32 -10.74 -11.36 -21.44
C ASP A 32 -9.94 -10.46 -20.49
N LEU A 33 -8.66 -10.20 -20.81
CA LEU A 33 -7.74 -9.40 -20.00
C LEU A 33 -7.20 -8.20 -20.76
N ALA A 34 -6.78 -7.21 -19.99
CA ALA A 34 -6.24 -5.96 -20.48
C ALA A 34 -5.12 -5.45 -19.56
N VAL A 35 -4.13 -4.76 -20.13
CA VAL A 35 -3.10 -4.04 -19.38
C VAL A 35 -3.16 -2.56 -19.72
N LEU A 36 -3.20 -1.71 -18.69
CA LEU A 36 -2.95 -0.28 -18.88
C LEU A 36 -1.44 -0.05 -19.04
N ALA A 37 -1.06 0.62 -20.11
CA ALA A 37 0.32 0.92 -20.42
C ALA A 37 0.50 2.40 -20.81
N ARG A 38 1.70 2.95 -20.56
CA ARG A 38 2.11 4.29 -21.00
C ARG A 38 3.42 4.22 -21.76
N GLU A 39 3.56 5.01 -22.82
CA GLU A 39 4.81 5.06 -23.57
C GLU A 39 5.90 5.79 -22.77
N VAL A 40 7.08 5.18 -22.67
CA VAL A 40 8.27 5.74 -22.03
C VAL A 40 9.50 5.53 -22.90
N ALA A 41 10.49 6.41 -22.77
CA ALA A 41 11.70 6.38 -23.59
C ALA A 41 12.56 5.12 -23.34
N GLY A 42 12.64 4.66 -22.09
CA GLY A 42 13.31 3.41 -21.71
C GLY A 42 13.22 3.16 -20.19
N GLU A 43 13.57 1.96 -19.74
CA GLU A 43 13.55 1.59 -18.31
C GLU A 43 14.57 2.41 -17.50
N ASP A 44 15.78 2.61 -18.04
CA ASP A 44 16.85 3.39 -17.41
C ASP A 44 16.53 4.90 -17.26
N GLU A 45 15.42 5.36 -17.84
CA GLU A 45 15.01 6.76 -17.85
C GLU A 45 13.77 7.03 -16.98
N LEU A 46 13.30 6.04 -16.22
CA LEU A 46 12.17 6.21 -15.30
C LEU A 46 12.50 7.18 -14.17
N THR A 47 11.60 8.14 -13.95
CA THR A 47 11.75 9.22 -12.98
C THR A 47 10.81 9.08 -11.78
N GLU A 48 10.98 9.95 -10.78
CA GLU A 48 10.02 10.08 -9.67
C GLU A 48 8.63 10.50 -10.17
N ASP A 49 8.56 11.36 -11.19
CA ASP A 49 7.29 11.76 -11.83
C ASP A 49 6.59 10.57 -12.49
N ASP A 50 7.36 9.66 -13.13
CA ASP A 50 6.81 8.44 -13.71
C ASP A 50 6.24 7.50 -12.64
N ALA A 51 6.86 7.44 -11.46
CA ALA A 51 6.36 6.65 -10.33
C ALA A 51 5.07 7.24 -9.74
N VAL A 52 4.95 8.56 -9.67
CA VAL A 52 3.72 9.24 -9.23
C VAL A 52 2.58 8.95 -10.20
N LYS A 53 2.79 9.22 -11.50
CA LYS A 53 1.81 8.91 -12.56
C LYS A 53 1.41 7.43 -12.58
N TYR A 54 2.37 6.55 -12.29
CA TYR A 54 2.11 5.14 -12.16
C TYR A 54 1.08 4.81 -11.08
N LEU A 55 1.27 5.38 -9.89
CA LEU A 55 0.38 5.17 -8.76
C LEU A 55 -0.99 5.82 -9.00
N ASP A 56 -1.02 7.04 -9.53
CA ASP A 56 -2.27 7.76 -9.79
C ASP A 56 -3.14 7.01 -10.81
N ALA A 57 -2.53 6.48 -11.87
CA ALA A 57 -3.21 5.64 -12.86
C ALA A 57 -3.84 4.38 -12.23
N LEU A 58 -3.15 3.73 -11.28
CA LEU A 58 -3.67 2.56 -10.58
C LEU A 58 -4.82 2.91 -9.64
N VAL A 59 -4.74 4.04 -8.94
CA VAL A 59 -5.82 4.56 -8.09
C VAL A 59 -7.06 4.85 -8.93
N GLU A 60 -6.89 5.45 -10.11
CA GLU A 60 -7.99 5.75 -11.00
C GLU A 60 -8.66 4.48 -11.54
N LEU A 61 -7.87 3.50 -11.99
CA LEU A 61 -8.40 2.21 -12.47
C LEU A 61 -9.23 1.49 -11.41
N VAL A 62 -8.86 1.59 -10.13
CA VAL A 62 -9.55 0.92 -9.02
C VAL A 62 -10.97 1.42 -8.81
N ARG A 63 -11.25 2.68 -9.19
CA ARG A 63 -12.61 3.24 -9.18
C ARG A 63 -13.53 2.50 -10.15
N GLY A 64 -12.99 2.01 -11.26
CA GLY A 64 -13.74 1.25 -12.28
C GLY A 64 -13.96 -0.22 -11.94
N GLY A 65 -13.19 -0.81 -11.01
CA GLY A 65 -13.31 -2.21 -10.61
C GLY A 65 -11.98 -2.85 -10.20
N PRO A 66 -11.83 -4.20 -10.27
CA PRO A 66 -10.61 -4.87 -9.84
C PRO A 66 -9.42 -4.54 -10.73
N VAL A 67 -8.26 -4.40 -10.09
CA VAL A 67 -6.97 -4.11 -10.71
C VAL A 67 -5.92 -4.95 -10.02
N LEU A 68 -5.13 -5.69 -10.79
CA LEU A 68 -3.91 -6.33 -10.30
C LEU A 68 -2.73 -5.40 -10.63
N PRO A 69 -2.15 -4.72 -9.63
CA PRO A 69 -1.01 -3.86 -9.88
C PRO A 69 0.16 -4.72 -10.33
N LEU A 70 0.83 -4.30 -11.40
CA LEU A 70 2.13 -4.86 -11.75
C LEU A 70 3.20 -4.21 -10.85
N ARG A 71 4.46 -4.60 -11.03
CA ARG A 71 5.56 -3.92 -10.33
C ARG A 71 5.96 -2.69 -11.14
N PHE A 72 6.12 -1.53 -10.50
CA PHE A 72 6.70 -0.37 -11.17
C PHE A 72 8.06 -0.71 -11.81
N GLY A 73 8.28 -0.22 -13.03
CA GLY A 73 9.42 -0.58 -13.87
C GLY A 73 9.19 -1.80 -14.77
N THR A 74 8.04 -2.48 -14.67
CA THR A 74 7.69 -3.53 -15.63
C THR A 74 7.46 -2.91 -16.99
N VAL A 75 8.35 -3.19 -17.95
CA VAL A 75 8.27 -2.64 -19.31
C VAL A 75 8.17 -3.72 -20.38
N ALA A 76 7.53 -3.38 -21.49
CA ALA A 76 7.51 -4.19 -22.71
C ALA A 76 8.02 -3.38 -23.91
N PRO A 77 8.70 -4.01 -24.90
CA PRO A 77 9.18 -3.30 -26.08
C PRO A 77 8.02 -2.76 -26.94
N ASP A 78 6.92 -3.50 -27.04
CA ASP A 78 5.74 -3.18 -27.85
C ASP A 78 4.47 -3.92 -27.38
N VAL A 79 3.35 -3.64 -28.05
CA VAL A 79 2.02 -4.24 -27.78
C VAL A 79 2.02 -5.76 -27.96
N ASP A 80 2.75 -6.29 -28.94
CA ASP A 80 2.77 -7.73 -29.21
C ASP A 80 3.49 -8.49 -28.09
N ALA A 81 4.54 -7.90 -27.52
CA ALA A 81 5.22 -8.42 -26.34
C ALA A 81 4.31 -8.39 -25.09
N VAL A 82 3.52 -7.33 -24.88
CA VAL A 82 2.54 -7.29 -23.77
C VAL A 82 1.57 -8.47 -23.89
N ARG A 83 1.06 -8.75 -25.08
CA ARG A 83 0.13 -9.87 -25.30
C ARG A 83 0.81 -11.21 -25.08
N SER A 84 1.91 -11.45 -25.79
CA SER A 84 2.51 -12.79 -25.87
C SER A 84 3.39 -13.16 -24.68
N GLU A 85 3.95 -12.18 -23.96
CA GLU A 85 4.90 -12.42 -22.86
C GLU A 85 4.34 -12.06 -21.47
N VAL A 86 3.31 -11.21 -21.40
CA VAL A 86 2.68 -10.82 -20.12
C VAL A 86 1.30 -11.43 -19.97
N LEU A 87 0.35 -11.08 -20.85
CA LEU A 87 -1.05 -11.51 -20.71
C LEU A 87 -1.25 -13.01 -20.96
N ALA A 88 -0.87 -13.50 -22.13
CA ALA A 88 -1.13 -14.88 -22.53
C ALA A 88 -0.50 -15.93 -21.59
N PRO A 89 0.76 -15.78 -21.10
CA PRO A 89 1.38 -16.80 -20.25
C PRO A 89 0.72 -16.96 -18.88
N ALA A 90 0.13 -15.88 -18.34
CA ALA A 90 -0.46 -15.84 -17.00
C ALA A 90 -1.98 -15.58 -17.02
N ALA A 91 -2.64 -15.78 -18.17
CA ALA A 91 -4.05 -15.40 -18.36
C ALA A 91 -4.99 -16.02 -17.31
N GLU A 92 -4.87 -17.33 -17.06
CA GLU A 92 -5.70 -18.01 -16.05
C GLU A 92 -5.42 -17.54 -14.62
N GLU A 93 -4.18 -17.16 -14.32
CA GLU A 93 -3.80 -16.65 -12.99
C GLU A 93 -4.36 -15.25 -12.78
N PHE A 94 -4.17 -14.34 -13.75
CA PHE A 94 -4.71 -13.00 -13.70
C PHE A 94 -6.24 -13.00 -13.62
N ALA A 95 -6.91 -13.83 -14.43
CA ALA A 95 -8.37 -13.93 -14.39
C ALA A 95 -8.86 -14.38 -12.99
N ARG A 96 -8.21 -15.39 -12.40
CA ARG A 96 -8.56 -15.89 -11.06
C ARG A 96 -8.31 -14.85 -9.98
N ALA A 97 -7.19 -14.12 -10.04
CA ALA A 97 -6.86 -13.09 -9.07
C ALA A 97 -7.78 -11.86 -9.20
N LEU A 98 -8.15 -11.45 -10.43
CA LEU A 98 -9.15 -10.41 -10.67
C LEU A 98 -10.54 -10.81 -10.13
N GLU A 99 -10.95 -12.06 -10.32
CA GLU A 99 -12.22 -12.57 -9.78
C GLU A 99 -12.20 -12.59 -8.24
N ALA A 100 -11.10 -13.06 -7.64
CA ALA A 100 -10.96 -13.11 -6.18
C ALA A 100 -10.92 -11.73 -5.50
N THR A 101 -10.55 -10.68 -6.25
CA THR A 101 -10.45 -9.30 -5.76
C THR A 101 -11.54 -8.37 -6.32
N ALA A 102 -12.52 -8.93 -7.03
CA ALA A 102 -13.56 -8.19 -7.75
C ALA A 102 -14.31 -7.18 -6.88
N ASP A 103 -14.56 -7.54 -5.62
CA ASP A 103 -15.32 -6.72 -4.67
C ASP A 103 -14.45 -6.14 -3.55
N LEU A 104 -13.13 -6.30 -3.62
CA LEU A 104 -12.20 -5.90 -2.56
C LEU A 104 -11.34 -4.70 -2.97
N VAL A 105 -11.07 -3.83 -2.00
CA VAL A 105 -10.13 -2.70 -2.11
C VAL A 105 -9.28 -2.61 -0.85
N GLU A 106 -8.09 -2.04 -1.00
CA GLU A 106 -7.25 -1.67 0.13
C GLU A 106 -7.49 -0.22 0.50
N LEU A 107 -7.45 0.06 1.80
CA LEU A 107 -7.44 1.39 2.36
C LEU A 107 -6.28 1.52 3.33
N ARG A 108 -5.69 2.71 3.40
CA ARG A 108 -4.57 2.99 4.31
C ARG A 108 -4.94 4.07 5.30
N LEU A 109 -4.62 3.80 6.56
CA LEU A 109 -4.71 4.72 7.67
C LEU A 109 -3.31 4.95 8.22
N THR A 110 -2.86 6.20 8.21
CA THR A 110 -1.58 6.60 8.79
C THR A 110 -1.84 7.47 10.01
N PHE A 111 -1.29 7.05 11.15
CA PHE A 111 -1.43 7.73 12.42
C PHE A 111 -0.09 8.34 12.83
N THR A 112 -0.07 9.66 13.00
CA THR A 112 1.07 10.39 13.55
C THR A 112 0.69 10.93 14.92
N LEU A 113 1.27 10.38 15.98
CA LEU A 113 0.97 10.83 17.34
C LEU A 113 1.48 12.24 17.58
N THR A 114 0.71 13.04 18.32
CA THR A 114 1.16 14.34 18.80
C THR A 114 2.19 14.19 19.92
N ASP A 115 3.02 15.23 20.11
CA ASP A 115 3.98 15.27 21.23
C ASP A 115 3.28 15.09 22.59
N GLU A 116 2.07 15.62 22.76
CA GLU A 116 1.29 15.46 23.99
C GLU A 116 0.81 14.02 24.18
N ALA A 117 0.39 13.33 23.11
CA ALA A 117 0.04 11.91 23.18
C ALA A 117 1.25 11.05 23.57
N VAL A 118 2.42 11.33 22.97
CA VAL A 118 3.67 10.65 23.34
C VAL A 118 4.03 10.92 24.81
N ALA A 119 3.92 12.17 25.27
CA ALA A 119 4.16 12.53 26.67
C ALA A 119 3.16 11.88 27.63
N ARG A 120 1.91 11.68 27.18
CA ARG A 120 0.89 10.94 27.92
C ARG A 120 1.24 9.46 28.04
N LEU A 121 1.57 8.80 26.95
CA LEU A 121 2.05 7.40 26.96
C LEU A 121 3.24 7.24 27.92
N PHE A 122 4.16 8.19 27.91
CA PHE A 122 5.29 8.20 28.82
C PHE A 122 4.87 8.31 30.29
N ARG A 123 3.88 9.15 30.63
CA ARG A 123 3.40 9.29 32.02
C ARG A 123 2.68 8.04 32.50
N GLU A 124 1.87 7.43 31.62
CA GLU A 124 0.98 6.31 31.93
C GLU A 124 1.72 4.97 32.04
N ASP A 125 2.86 4.78 31.37
CA ASP A 125 3.67 3.55 31.44
C ASP A 125 4.77 3.63 32.52
N PRO A 126 4.65 2.89 33.65
CA PRO A 126 5.66 2.88 34.70
C PRO A 126 6.99 2.25 34.29
N GLU A 127 6.96 1.28 33.37
CA GLU A 127 8.15 0.58 32.88
C GLU A 127 8.96 1.50 31.96
N LEU A 128 8.27 2.28 31.12
CA LEU A 128 8.90 3.27 30.24
C LEU A 128 9.57 4.39 31.06
N ARG A 129 8.91 4.86 32.13
CA ARG A 129 9.54 5.81 33.09
C ARG A 129 10.72 5.19 33.82
N ALA A 130 10.61 3.94 34.26
CA ALA A 130 11.70 3.24 34.92
C ALA A 130 12.89 3.04 33.99
N ALA A 131 12.64 2.75 32.70
CA ALA A 131 13.67 2.64 31.68
C ALA A 131 14.41 3.96 31.48
N ALA A 132 13.70 5.06 31.27
CA ALA A 132 14.30 6.38 31.10
C ALA A 132 15.12 6.84 32.33
N GLY A 133 14.71 6.45 33.53
CA GLY A 133 15.42 6.78 34.77
C GLY A 133 16.78 6.09 34.95
N ARG A 134 17.12 5.08 34.13
CA ARG A 134 18.40 4.34 34.22
C ARG A 134 19.59 5.06 33.61
N GLY A 135 19.39 6.00 32.68
CA GLY A 135 20.46 6.67 31.92
C GLY A 135 20.89 8.05 32.46
N GLY A 136 20.90 8.23 33.78
CA GLY A 136 21.08 9.54 34.43
C GLY A 136 22.48 10.18 34.28
N PRO A 137 22.67 11.39 34.84
CA PRO A 137 23.95 12.08 34.80
C PRO A 137 25.05 11.24 35.49
N GLY A 138 26.04 10.76 34.71
CA GLY A 138 27.14 9.93 35.20
C GLY A 138 27.23 8.53 34.59
N SER A 139 26.22 8.09 33.83
CA SER A 139 26.22 6.81 33.10
C SER A 139 27.30 6.74 32.02
N GLU A 140 27.76 5.54 31.69
CA GLU A 140 28.63 5.33 30.53
C GLU A 140 27.87 5.56 29.21
N MET A 141 28.60 5.78 28.10
CA MET A 141 27.95 6.03 26.80
C MET A 141 27.15 4.81 26.31
N SER A 142 27.68 3.61 26.51
CA SER A 142 27.02 2.34 26.20
C SER A 142 25.68 2.21 26.95
N GLU A 143 25.68 2.49 28.25
CA GLU A 143 24.49 2.44 29.09
C GLU A 143 23.42 3.44 28.63
N ARG A 144 23.82 4.66 28.23
CA ARG A 144 22.87 5.63 27.66
C ARG A 144 22.25 5.14 26.34
N ILE A 145 23.02 4.48 25.49
CA ILE A 145 22.54 3.94 24.22
C ILE A 145 21.53 2.81 24.48
N GLU A 146 21.86 1.87 25.36
CA GLU A 146 20.97 0.75 25.72
C GLU A 146 19.65 1.26 26.32
N VAL A 147 19.71 2.26 27.20
CA VAL A 147 18.52 2.90 27.77
C VAL A 147 17.69 3.59 26.68
N GLY A 148 18.33 4.33 25.77
CA GLY A 148 17.64 4.97 24.66
C GLY A 148 16.90 3.98 23.75
N GLN A 149 17.56 2.87 23.41
CA GLN A 149 16.97 1.78 22.60
C GLN A 149 15.76 1.16 23.29
N LEU A 150 15.86 0.89 24.59
CA LEU A 150 14.76 0.30 25.34
C LEU A 150 13.55 1.24 25.46
N VAL A 151 13.80 2.54 25.67
CA VAL A 151 12.72 3.55 25.69
C VAL A 151 12.06 3.66 24.32
N ALA A 152 12.84 3.69 23.24
CA ALA A 152 12.31 3.72 21.88
C ALA A 152 11.45 2.49 21.57
N GLN A 153 11.96 1.28 21.86
CA GLN A 153 11.22 0.03 21.67
C GLN A 153 9.90 0.03 22.45
N ARG A 154 9.90 0.46 23.71
CA ARG A 154 8.68 0.45 24.51
C ARG A 154 7.67 1.49 24.06
N LEU A 155 8.14 2.66 23.62
CA LEU A 155 7.28 3.69 23.04
C LEU A 155 6.62 3.20 21.75
N THR A 156 7.39 2.53 20.89
CA THR A 156 6.88 1.84 19.69
C THR A 156 5.76 0.88 20.06
N GLU A 157 5.99 -0.04 21.01
CA GLU A 157 5.00 -1.04 21.40
C GLU A 157 3.70 -0.40 21.93
N GLN A 158 3.81 0.66 22.74
CA GLN A 158 2.66 1.39 23.25
C GLN A 158 1.90 2.10 22.13
N ARG A 159 2.61 2.72 21.18
CA ARG A 159 1.98 3.37 20.02
C ARG A 159 1.25 2.36 19.15
N SER A 160 1.88 1.23 18.80
CA SER A 160 1.23 0.19 17.99
C SER A 160 0.02 -0.42 18.70
N GLN A 161 0.05 -0.60 20.03
CA GLN A 161 -1.11 -1.05 20.80
C GLN A 161 -2.26 -0.05 20.79
N LEU A 162 -1.96 1.24 20.93
CA LEU A 162 -2.96 2.30 20.88
C LEU A 162 -3.63 2.38 19.50
N VAL A 163 -2.83 2.35 18.44
CA VAL A 163 -3.32 2.36 17.06
C VAL A 163 -4.14 1.10 16.75
N ALA A 164 -3.69 -0.07 17.22
CA ALA A 164 -4.44 -1.31 17.06
C ALA A 164 -5.81 -1.24 17.78
N ALA A 165 -5.88 -0.61 18.95
CA ALA A 165 -7.14 -0.41 19.67
C ALA A 165 -8.10 0.52 18.91
N TRP A 166 -7.59 1.60 18.31
CA TRP A 166 -8.37 2.49 17.46
C TRP A 166 -8.89 1.79 16.21
N VAL A 167 -8.04 1.06 15.49
CA VAL A 167 -8.43 0.34 14.28
C VAL A 167 -9.40 -0.79 14.57
N ALA A 168 -9.30 -1.46 15.73
CA ALA A 168 -10.21 -2.53 16.12
C ALA A 168 -11.69 -2.10 16.18
N THR A 169 -11.97 -0.79 16.34
CA THR A 169 -13.35 -0.26 16.28
C THR A 169 -14.01 -0.44 14.91
N MET A 170 -13.20 -0.56 13.84
CA MET A 170 -13.65 -0.79 12.47
C MET A 170 -13.63 -2.26 12.07
N GLY A 171 -13.31 -3.18 12.99
CA GLY A 171 -13.11 -4.60 12.68
C GLY A 171 -14.31 -5.28 12.02
N GLU A 172 -15.54 -4.87 12.35
CA GLU A 172 -16.74 -5.38 11.68
C GLU A 172 -16.89 -4.90 10.24
N LEU A 173 -16.21 -3.81 9.86
CA LEU A 173 -16.22 -3.19 8.53
C LEU A 173 -15.14 -3.73 7.58
N THR A 174 -14.16 -4.44 8.11
CA THR A 174 -12.96 -4.91 7.40
C THR A 174 -12.93 -6.42 7.27
N GLU A 175 -12.49 -6.94 6.12
CA GLU A 175 -12.26 -8.37 5.90
C GLU A 175 -10.92 -8.83 6.51
N ASP A 176 -9.90 -7.96 6.47
CA ASP A 176 -8.58 -8.20 7.05
C ASP A 176 -7.89 -6.87 7.40
N THR A 177 -6.87 -6.91 8.24
CA THR A 177 -6.10 -5.75 8.69
C THR A 177 -4.62 -6.12 8.85
N LYS A 178 -3.73 -5.31 8.26
CA LYS A 178 -2.28 -5.52 8.36
C LYS A 178 -1.57 -4.24 8.81
N SER A 179 -0.67 -4.37 9.78
CA SER A 179 0.29 -3.30 10.11
C SER A 179 1.36 -3.25 9.04
N ILE A 180 1.58 -2.08 8.43
CA ILE A 180 2.53 -1.90 7.31
C ILE A 180 3.86 -1.33 7.77
N SER A 181 3.85 -0.48 8.79
CA SER A 181 5.07 0.06 9.38
C SER A 181 5.24 -0.38 10.83
N SER A 182 6.51 -0.53 11.22
CA SER A 182 6.94 -0.52 12.61
C SER A 182 8.08 0.50 12.76
N SER A 183 7.69 1.75 12.98
CA SER A 183 8.18 2.53 14.11
C SER A 183 9.39 3.46 14.07
N GLU A 184 10.25 3.44 13.05
CA GLU A 184 11.42 4.35 13.02
C GLU A 184 11.07 5.79 12.60
N GLU A 185 9.96 5.99 11.89
CA GLU A 185 9.62 7.26 11.23
C GLU A 185 8.59 8.11 11.99
N GLY A 186 8.17 7.69 13.19
CA GLY A 186 7.26 8.46 14.04
C GLY A 186 5.76 8.21 13.81
N TRP A 187 5.39 7.51 12.74
CA TRP A 187 4.01 7.16 12.39
C TRP A 187 3.77 5.64 12.41
N GLU A 188 2.51 5.24 12.54
CA GLU A 188 2.05 3.86 12.31
C GLU A 188 1.07 3.85 11.14
N GLN A 189 1.27 2.94 10.20
CA GLN A 189 0.36 2.76 9.07
C GLN A 189 -0.28 1.38 9.11
N VAL A 190 -1.58 1.37 8.86
CA VAL A 190 -2.40 0.16 8.83
C VAL A 190 -3.11 0.09 7.48
N ALA A 191 -3.01 -1.07 6.83
CA ALA A 191 -3.81 -1.39 5.66
C ALA A 191 -5.06 -2.16 6.08
N LEU A 192 -6.20 -1.77 5.52
CA LEU A 192 -7.50 -2.42 5.72
C LEU A 192 -7.94 -3.03 4.39
N LEU A 193 -8.37 -4.30 4.43
CA LEU A 193 -9.02 -4.95 3.30
C LEU A 193 -10.53 -4.78 3.45
N VAL A 194 -11.18 -4.15 2.49
CA VAL A 194 -12.58 -3.73 2.64
C VAL A 194 -13.36 -4.09 1.39
N ARG A 195 -14.62 -4.47 1.56
CA ARG A 195 -15.53 -4.64 0.43
C ARG A 195 -15.94 -3.30 -0.15
N ARG A 196 -15.93 -3.18 -1.48
CA ARG A 196 -16.34 -1.97 -2.22
C ARG A 196 -17.71 -1.46 -1.78
N GLU A 197 -18.67 -2.37 -1.54
CA GLU A 197 -20.03 -2.02 -1.11
C GLU A 197 -20.12 -1.36 0.28
N ARG A 198 -19.05 -1.44 1.08
CA ARG A 198 -18.98 -0.92 2.46
C ARG A 198 -18.13 0.33 2.60
N LEU A 199 -17.64 0.88 1.49
CA LEU A 199 -16.79 2.07 1.50
C LEU A 199 -17.46 3.25 2.20
N ASP A 200 -18.74 3.51 1.91
CA ASP A 200 -19.47 4.63 2.54
C ASP A 200 -19.60 4.46 4.07
N GLU A 201 -19.81 3.23 4.56
CA GLU A 201 -19.88 2.92 5.98
C GLU A 201 -18.51 3.11 6.66
N LEU A 202 -17.44 2.67 5.99
CA LEU A 202 -16.10 2.85 6.51
C LEU A 202 -15.66 4.31 6.50
N ASP A 203 -16.00 5.09 5.48
CA ASP A 203 -15.71 6.52 5.42
C ASP A 203 -16.35 7.26 6.61
N GLU A 204 -17.55 6.86 7.05
CA GLU A 204 -18.18 7.38 8.25
C GLU A 204 -17.43 6.94 9.52
N ALA A 205 -17.01 5.67 9.59
CA ALA A 205 -16.25 5.16 10.73
C ALA A 205 -14.88 5.84 10.87
N VAL A 206 -14.18 6.08 9.75
CA VAL A 206 -12.93 6.84 9.72
C VAL A 206 -13.17 8.28 10.18
N ARG A 207 -14.24 8.94 9.72
CA ARG A 207 -14.60 10.29 10.20
C ARG A 207 -14.90 10.32 11.70
N ALA A 208 -15.60 9.31 12.23
CA ALA A 208 -15.81 9.18 13.67
C ALA A 208 -14.48 8.99 14.41
N LEU A 209 -13.59 8.15 13.89
CA LEU A 209 -12.27 7.91 14.46
C LEU A 209 -11.39 9.16 14.43
N THR A 210 -11.39 9.93 13.34
CA THR A 210 -10.68 11.22 13.25
C THR A 210 -11.09 12.16 14.39
N ASN A 211 -12.38 12.21 14.73
CA ASN A 211 -12.86 13.01 15.86
C ASN A 211 -12.46 12.42 17.22
N GLU A 212 -12.42 11.09 17.35
CA GLU A 212 -12.01 10.42 18.59
C GLU A 212 -10.53 10.63 18.90
N VAL A 213 -9.68 10.60 17.88
CA VAL A 213 -8.22 10.76 18.02
C VAL A 213 -7.76 12.22 17.96
N ASP A 214 -8.67 13.18 17.80
CA ASP A 214 -8.34 14.60 17.72
C ASP A 214 -7.51 15.06 18.93
N GLY A 215 -6.43 15.79 18.65
CA GLY A 215 -5.43 16.18 19.64
C GLY A 215 -4.48 15.08 20.13
N LEU A 216 -4.75 13.81 19.83
CA LEU A 216 -3.86 12.67 20.14
C LEU A 216 -3.06 12.20 18.93
N ALA A 217 -3.68 12.17 17.75
CA ALA A 217 -3.02 11.77 16.52
C ALA A 217 -3.57 12.56 15.32
N GLU A 218 -2.71 12.85 14.36
CA GLU A 218 -3.13 13.18 13.01
C GLU A 218 -3.41 11.87 12.27
N LEU A 219 -4.60 11.75 11.69
CA LEU A 219 -5.05 10.58 10.93
C LEU A 219 -5.16 10.96 9.45
N GLU A 220 -4.30 10.35 8.63
CA GLU A 220 -4.40 10.39 7.17
C GLU A 220 -5.14 9.14 6.66
N TYR A 221 -6.02 9.34 5.68
CA TYR A 221 -6.82 8.28 5.07
C TYR A 221 -6.64 8.31 3.55
N VAL A 222 -6.20 7.18 2.98
CA VAL A 222 -5.94 7.04 1.55
C VAL A 222 -6.65 5.80 0.98
N GLY A 223 -7.43 6.02 -0.08
CA GLY A 223 -7.99 4.98 -0.94
C GLY A 223 -9.26 5.42 -1.67
N PRO A 224 -9.93 4.50 -2.39
CA PRO A 224 -9.61 3.08 -2.53
C PRO A 224 -8.31 2.84 -3.32
N LEU A 225 -7.51 1.86 -2.88
CA LEU A 225 -6.27 1.43 -3.50
C LEU A 225 -6.38 0.01 -4.07
N PRO A 226 -5.53 -0.35 -5.05
CA PRO A 226 -5.30 -1.75 -5.36
C PRO A 226 -4.75 -2.49 -4.14
N LEU A 227 -4.92 -3.80 -4.10
CA LEU A 227 -4.46 -4.63 -3.00
C LEU A 227 -2.94 -4.80 -3.09
N TYR A 228 -2.20 -3.87 -2.49
CA TYR A 228 -0.74 -3.91 -2.42
C TYR A 228 -0.24 -4.76 -1.26
N SER A 229 -0.95 -4.69 -0.14
CA SER A 229 -0.56 -5.26 1.14
C SER A 229 -1.19 -6.63 1.38
N PHE A 230 -2.20 -6.98 0.59
CA PHE A 230 -2.95 -8.22 0.70
C PHE A 230 -2.64 -9.12 -0.48
N ASP A 231 -2.20 -10.35 -0.19
CA ASP A 231 -1.89 -11.32 -1.23
C ASP A 231 -3.19 -11.73 -1.92
N ALA A 232 -3.43 -11.19 -3.10
CA ALA A 232 -4.61 -11.42 -3.93
C ALA A 232 -4.73 -12.84 -4.53
N ILE A 233 -4.06 -13.85 -3.93
CA ILE A 233 -3.65 -15.15 -4.48
C ILE A 233 -2.26 -15.08 -5.13
N GLY A 234 -1.24 -15.66 -4.48
CA GLY A 234 -0.08 -16.27 -5.14
C GLY A 234 0.80 -15.45 -6.11
N MET A 235 0.54 -14.16 -6.35
CA MET A 235 1.26 -13.36 -7.38
C MET A 235 2.72 -13.06 -7.03
N ALA A 236 3.18 -13.46 -5.84
CA ALA A 236 4.61 -13.61 -5.58
C ALA A 236 5.25 -14.54 -6.65
N ASP A 237 4.52 -15.56 -7.11
CA ASP A 237 4.98 -16.52 -8.12
C ASP A 237 4.80 -16.05 -9.57
N ALA A 238 3.84 -15.20 -9.92
CA ALA A 238 3.79 -14.57 -11.26
C ALA A 238 5.01 -13.65 -11.48
N SER A 239 5.42 -12.94 -10.42
CA SER A 239 6.67 -12.18 -10.39
C SER A 239 7.89 -13.10 -10.54
N THR A 240 7.84 -14.31 -9.97
CA THR A 240 8.88 -15.34 -10.14
C THR A 240 8.82 -16.05 -11.50
N THR A 241 7.66 -16.13 -12.15
CA THR A 241 7.52 -16.80 -13.45
C THR A 241 8.05 -15.91 -14.57
N ALA A 242 7.83 -14.59 -14.47
CA ALA A 242 8.54 -13.58 -15.26
C ALA A 242 10.07 -13.62 -15.00
N GLN A 243 10.51 -13.88 -13.76
CA GLN A 243 11.94 -14.12 -13.46
C GLN A 243 12.46 -15.43 -14.08
N SER A 244 11.65 -16.49 -14.14
CA SER A 244 12.13 -17.82 -14.53
C SER A 244 12.22 -18.07 -16.04
N GLN A 245 11.49 -17.31 -16.87
CA GLN A 245 11.50 -17.50 -18.32
C GLN A 245 12.29 -16.46 -19.13
N GLN A 246 12.92 -15.45 -18.51
CA GLN A 246 13.92 -14.65 -19.21
C GLN A 246 14.98 -13.98 -18.30
N SER A 247 15.68 -14.77 -17.48
CA SER A 247 17.14 -14.55 -17.30
C SER A 247 17.86 -14.80 -18.63
N ARG A 248 17.66 -13.88 -19.59
CA ARG A 248 18.53 -13.64 -20.75
C ARG A 248 19.05 -12.19 -20.77
N TRP A 249 18.61 -11.37 -19.84
CA TRP A 249 19.11 -10.03 -19.58
C TRP A 249 19.62 -10.00 -18.14
N GLY A 250 20.91 -9.73 -18.00
CA GLY A 250 21.69 -10.09 -16.83
C GLY A 250 21.28 -9.35 -15.56
N TRP A 251 20.80 -10.10 -14.59
CA TRP A 251 21.25 -10.09 -13.20
C TRP A 251 21.44 -11.54 -12.75
#